data_AF-A0AAD1SVF0-F1
#
_entry.id   AF-A0AAD1SVF0-F1
#
_cell.length_a   1.000
_cell.length_b   1.000
_cell.length_c   1.000
_cell.angle_alpha   90.00
_cell.angle_beta   90.00
_cell.angle_gamma   90.00
#
_symmetry.space_group_name_H-M   'P 1'
#
loop_
_entity.id
_entity.type
_entity.pdbx_description
1 polymer ?
#
loop_
_entity_poly.entity_id
_entity_poly.type
_entity_poly.pdbx_seq_one_letter_code
_entity_poly.pdbx_strand_id
1 'polypeptide(L)'
;MVVQSVAITNRGDCCRERINGAKILIGNSAENGGINNPRCGFVYKMYYGETMSFNCKGMEGRYVTVTLPDIEEFLSVCEVQVFAHPAKIQDLLPSPHSDEILASTEKNQEITKDLRGNAFFFPGESDNSVVYLSPQQPMNLKAFTLCMRLSLNVSENRETILFSYRTQYFDELNLWIESNGKIGFYMSGEGVFFPPINKKNEWNHLCLTWESKYGRTELWLNGRRKPMQVYNRRHQVRHGGIAIVGQDQDSLGEGFDASQSYIGKIKDLNMWNRVISLKALRAGFRNKDVQKGNIFDWGSLTYTIKGNVKIV
;
A
#
# COMPACT_ATOMS: atom_id res chain seq x y z
N MET A 1 16.11 -4.56 23.35
CA MET A 1 15.73 -5.55 22.32
C MET A 1 15.31 -4.80 21.07
N VAL A 2 15.43 -5.42 19.90
CA VAL A 2 14.94 -4.87 18.63
C VAL A 2 13.54 -5.44 18.41
N VAL A 3 12.50 -4.61 18.60
CA VAL A 3 11.10 -5.02 18.51
C VAL A 3 10.62 -4.94 17.07
N GLN A 4 10.26 -6.08 16.49
CA GLN A 4 9.77 -6.18 15.12
C GLN A 4 8.27 -5.88 15.05
N SER A 5 7.50 -6.48 15.94
CA SER A 5 6.07 -6.24 16.03
C SER A 5 5.54 -6.43 17.45
N VAL A 6 4.39 -5.81 17.71
CA VAL A 6 3.59 -6.00 18.93
C VAL A 6 2.21 -6.44 18.48
N ALA A 7 1.71 -7.56 18.99
CA ALA A 7 0.31 -7.95 18.79
C ALA A 7 -0.49 -7.68 20.05
N ILE A 8 -1.68 -7.12 19.89
CA ILE A 8 -2.60 -6.85 20.99
C ILE A 8 -3.91 -7.57 20.70
N THR A 9 -4.40 -8.32 21.68
CA THR A 9 -5.70 -9.01 21.64
C THR A 9 -6.69 -8.25 22.50
N ASN A 10 -7.82 -7.87 21.92
CA ASN A 10 -8.89 -7.19 22.63
C ASN A 10 -9.74 -8.18 23.44
N ARG A 11 -10.52 -7.67 24.38
CA ARG A 11 -11.49 -8.47 25.13
C ARG A 11 -12.55 -9.07 24.21
N GLY A 12 -12.89 -10.33 24.46
CA GLY A 12 -13.95 -11.06 23.74
C GLY A 12 -15.32 -11.01 24.41
N ASP A 13 -15.40 -10.57 25.67
CA ASP A 13 -16.59 -10.72 26.52
C ASP A 13 -17.45 -9.45 26.59
N CYS A 14 -16.86 -8.29 26.88
CA CYS A 14 -17.55 -7.00 26.89
C CYS A 14 -16.59 -5.80 26.70
N CYS A 15 -17.17 -4.61 26.51
CA CYS A 15 -16.47 -3.32 26.57
C CYS A 15 -15.30 -3.18 25.57
N ARG A 16 -15.46 -3.73 24.37
CA ARG A 16 -14.41 -3.79 23.34
C ARG A 16 -13.90 -2.41 22.91
N GLU A 17 -14.70 -1.37 23.10
CA GLU A 17 -14.38 0.00 22.73
C GLU A 17 -13.33 0.65 23.64
N ARG A 18 -13.08 0.09 24.82
CA ARG A 18 -12.11 0.65 25.79
C ARG A 18 -10.67 0.67 25.31
N ILE A 19 -10.34 -0.13 24.30
CA ILE A 19 -8.99 -0.13 23.72
C ILE A 19 -8.83 0.92 22.62
N ASN A 20 -9.93 1.51 22.13
CA ASN A 20 -9.91 2.46 21.03
C ASN A 20 -9.13 3.72 21.45
N GLY A 21 -8.17 4.11 20.64
CA GLY A 21 -7.25 5.22 20.89
C GLY A 21 -5.95 4.83 21.61
N ALA A 22 -5.77 3.57 22.03
CA ALA A 22 -4.59 3.18 22.81
C ALA A 22 -3.31 3.33 21.99
N LYS A 23 -2.28 4.01 22.53
CA LYS A 23 -0.97 4.21 21.91
C LYS A 23 -0.01 3.11 22.36
N ILE A 24 0.81 2.61 21.43
CA ILE A 24 1.86 1.62 21.67
C ILE A 24 3.20 2.34 21.53
N LEU A 25 3.98 2.36 22.59
CA LEU A 25 5.22 3.11 22.71
C LEU A 25 6.36 2.16 23.06
N ILE A 26 7.54 2.37 22.46
CA ILE A 26 8.69 1.49 22.62
C ILE A 26 9.93 2.34 22.83
N GLY A 27 10.68 2.06 23.89
CA GLY A 27 11.92 2.75 24.18
C GLY A 27 12.63 2.24 25.42
N ASN A 28 13.67 2.95 25.83
CA ASN A 28 14.52 2.56 26.96
C ASN A 28 14.19 3.30 28.26
N SER A 29 13.33 4.33 28.22
CA SER A 29 12.94 5.08 29.42
C SER A 29 11.74 4.43 30.12
N ALA A 30 11.84 4.27 31.43
CA ALA A 30 10.71 3.88 32.29
C ALA A 30 10.00 5.09 32.92
N GLU A 31 10.51 6.31 32.72
CA GLU A 31 9.95 7.53 33.30
C GLU A 31 8.49 7.71 32.90
N ASN A 32 7.64 8.11 33.85
CA ASN A 32 6.19 8.24 33.66
C ASN A 32 5.53 6.99 33.06
N GLY A 33 6.03 5.78 33.37
CA GLY A 33 5.52 4.53 32.82
C GLY A 33 5.87 4.33 31.33
N GLY A 34 6.85 5.07 30.81
CA GLY A 34 7.30 4.98 29.43
C GLY A 34 6.41 5.70 28.42
N ILE A 35 5.49 6.58 28.86
CA ILE A 35 4.58 7.31 27.96
C ILE A 35 5.27 8.31 27.03
N ASN A 36 6.52 8.67 27.35
CA ASN A 36 7.35 9.56 26.55
C ASN A 36 8.22 8.80 25.54
N ASN A 37 8.18 7.46 25.53
CA ASN A 37 8.92 6.69 24.55
C ASN A 37 8.34 6.90 23.14
N PRO A 38 9.17 6.75 22.09
CA PRO A 38 8.70 6.80 20.70
C PRO A 38 7.51 5.87 20.42
N ARG A 39 6.60 6.30 19.54
CA ARG A 39 5.38 5.57 19.23
C ARG A 39 5.59 4.54 18.11
N CYS A 40 5.34 3.26 18.40
CA CYS A 40 5.24 2.21 17.38
C CYS A 40 3.91 2.29 16.64
N GLY A 41 2.80 2.38 17.36
CA GLY A 41 1.47 2.22 16.81
C GLY A 41 0.39 2.88 17.65
N PHE A 42 -0.85 2.80 17.19
CA PHE A 42 -2.00 3.07 18.04
C PHE A 42 -3.17 2.19 17.58
N VAL A 43 -4.04 1.82 18.50
CA VAL A 43 -5.24 1.05 18.24
C VAL A 43 -6.33 2.05 17.87
N TYR A 44 -6.73 2.12 16.59
CA TYR A 44 -7.85 2.99 16.23
C TYR A 44 -9.19 2.39 16.69
N LYS A 45 -9.42 1.12 16.35
CA LYS A 45 -10.62 0.37 16.72
C LYS A 45 -10.33 -1.13 16.69
N MET A 46 -10.89 -1.88 17.64
CA MET A 46 -10.87 -3.35 17.62
C MET A 46 -12.24 -3.95 17.90
N TYR A 47 -12.48 -5.16 17.40
CA TYR A 47 -13.66 -5.99 17.63
C TYR A 47 -13.44 -6.96 18.81
N TYR A 48 -14.50 -7.69 19.16
CA TYR A 48 -14.46 -8.64 20.28
C TYR A 48 -13.44 -9.74 19.99
N GLY A 49 -12.47 -9.92 20.89
CA GLY A 49 -11.45 -10.97 20.81
C GLY A 49 -10.48 -10.82 19.63
N GLU A 50 -10.55 -9.72 18.89
CA GLU A 50 -9.69 -9.48 17.74
C GLU A 50 -8.23 -9.30 18.18
N THR A 51 -7.31 -9.90 17.44
CA THR A 51 -5.86 -9.68 17.61
C THR A 51 -5.36 -8.82 16.45
N MET A 52 -4.82 -7.65 16.76
CA MET A 52 -4.17 -6.77 15.79
C MET A 52 -2.66 -6.79 15.99
N SER A 53 -1.91 -6.93 14.89
CA SER A 53 -0.45 -6.85 14.88
C SER A 53 0.03 -5.49 14.39
N PHE A 54 0.97 -4.90 15.11
CA PHE A 54 1.56 -3.58 14.84
C PHE A 54 3.03 -3.76 14.50
N ASN A 55 3.42 -3.46 13.25
CA ASN A 55 4.81 -3.53 12.81
C ASN A 55 5.58 -2.32 13.34
N CYS A 56 6.53 -2.58 14.25
CA CYS A 56 7.36 -1.59 14.90
C CYS A 56 8.71 -1.37 14.20
N LYS A 57 8.94 -1.98 13.03
CA LYS A 57 10.09 -1.71 12.15
C LYS A 57 11.46 -1.77 12.85
N GLY A 58 11.61 -2.67 13.81
CA GLY A 58 12.86 -2.84 14.54
C GLY A 58 13.13 -1.74 15.57
N MET A 59 12.10 -1.13 16.17
CA MET A 59 12.29 -0.16 17.25
C MET A 59 13.09 -0.77 18.41
N GLU A 60 14.12 -0.05 18.85
CA GLU A 60 14.92 -0.46 19.99
C GLU A 60 14.30 0.00 21.30
N GLY A 61 14.09 -0.94 22.21
CA GLY A 61 13.54 -0.64 23.52
C GLY A 61 13.74 -1.74 24.54
N ARG A 62 13.69 -1.35 25.80
CA ARG A 62 13.55 -2.22 26.96
C ARG A 62 12.09 -2.29 27.43
N TYR A 63 11.32 -1.25 27.17
CA TYR A 63 9.93 -1.11 27.61
C TYR A 63 9.00 -1.01 26.42
N VAL A 64 7.88 -1.73 26.50
CA VAL A 64 6.71 -1.56 25.63
C VAL A 64 5.58 -1.05 26.51
N THR A 65 5.06 0.13 26.19
CA THR A 65 3.99 0.79 26.94
C THR A 65 2.74 0.86 26.06
N VAL A 66 1.62 0.34 26.55
CA VAL A 66 0.30 0.52 25.94
C VAL A 66 -0.51 1.46 26.83
N THR A 67 -0.96 2.60 26.30
CA THR A 67 -1.57 3.67 27.11
C THR A 67 -2.71 4.38 26.39
N LEU A 68 -3.69 4.90 27.13
CA LEU A 68 -4.75 5.79 26.65
C LEU A 68 -4.52 7.20 27.22
N PRO A 69 -3.78 8.07 26.52
CA PRO A 69 -3.31 9.31 27.13
C PRO A 69 -4.35 10.44 27.18
N ASP A 70 -5.57 10.22 26.67
CA ASP A 70 -6.52 11.32 26.42
C ASP A 70 -7.98 10.96 26.84
N ILE A 71 -8.18 9.91 27.64
CA ILE A 71 -9.52 9.43 28.07
C ILE A 71 -9.48 9.04 29.55
N GLU A 72 -10.42 9.50 30.37
CA GLU A 72 -10.60 9.09 31.78
C GLU A 72 -11.22 7.69 31.94
N GLU A 73 -10.92 6.77 31.01
CA GLU A 73 -11.38 5.38 31.06
C GLU A 73 -10.22 4.40 31.27
N PHE A 74 -10.55 3.20 31.73
CA PHE A 74 -9.57 2.15 31.97
C PHE A 74 -9.23 1.41 30.69
N LEU A 75 -7.94 1.42 30.30
CA LEU A 75 -7.42 0.55 29.25
C LEU A 75 -7.65 -0.92 29.65
N SER A 76 -8.28 -1.68 28.76
CA SER A 76 -8.51 -3.11 28.93
C SER A 76 -7.98 -3.86 27.72
N VAL A 77 -7.08 -4.82 27.95
CA VAL A 77 -6.51 -5.71 26.92
C VAL A 77 -6.59 -7.15 27.42
N CYS A 78 -6.73 -8.10 26.51
CA CYS A 78 -6.72 -9.52 26.85
C CYS A 78 -5.30 -10.10 26.81
N GLU A 79 -4.52 -9.72 25.79
CA GLU A 79 -3.16 -10.19 25.62
C GLU A 79 -2.31 -9.13 24.92
N VAL A 80 -1.02 -9.07 25.27
CA VAL A 80 -0.01 -8.29 24.55
C VAL A 80 1.18 -9.20 24.28
N GLN A 81 1.47 -9.47 23.01
CA GLN A 81 2.61 -10.26 22.57
C GLN A 81 3.66 -9.34 21.94
N VAL A 82 4.92 -9.50 22.33
CA VAL A 82 6.02 -8.70 21.80
C VAL A 82 6.98 -9.61 21.06
N PHE A 83 7.15 -9.39 19.75
CA PHE A 83 8.05 -10.15 18.90
C PHE A 83 9.34 -9.36 18.70
N ALA A 84 10.41 -9.79 19.35
CA ALA A 84 11.67 -9.07 19.39
C ALA A 84 12.88 -10.00 19.38
N HIS A 85 14.01 -9.49 18.92
CA HIS A 85 15.30 -10.19 18.98
C HIS A 85 16.33 -9.38 19.77
N PRO A 86 17.40 -10.01 20.30
CA PRO A 86 18.49 -9.29 20.95
C PRO A 86 19.10 -8.24 20.01
N ALA A 87 19.36 -7.03 20.51
CA ALA A 87 20.17 -6.06 19.78
C ALA A 87 21.59 -6.61 19.67
N LYS A 88 22.20 -6.58 18.49
CA LYS A 88 23.57 -7.07 18.30
C LYS A 88 24.52 -6.18 19.09
N ILE A 89 25.38 -6.80 19.91
CA ILE A 89 26.33 -6.10 20.81
C ILE A 89 27.43 -5.34 20.05
N GLN A 90 27.52 -5.50 18.72
CA GLN A 90 28.61 -4.96 17.89
C GLN A 90 28.59 -3.43 17.72
N ASP A 91 27.51 -2.71 18.06
CA ASP A 91 27.41 -1.26 17.84
C ASP A 91 27.88 -0.40 19.04
N LEU A 92 28.44 -1.00 20.10
CA LEU A 92 28.84 -0.29 21.33
C LEU A 92 30.36 -0.11 21.54
N LEU A 93 31.24 -0.48 20.60
CA LEU A 93 32.69 -0.21 20.72
C LEU A 93 33.31 0.25 19.39
N PRO A 94 34.18 1.28 19.38
CA PRO A 94 34.95 1.66 18.20
C PRO A 94 35.98 0.56 17.88
N SER A 95 35.94 0.03 16.66
CA SER A 95 36.81 -1.06 16.19
C SER A 95 38.21 -0.56 15.77
N PRO A 96 39.26 -1.36 16.01
CA PRO A 96 40.39 -1.48 15.10
C PRO A 96 40.35 -2.82 14.34
N HIS A 97 40.54 -2.71 13.02
CA HIS A 97 40.85 -3.70 11.97
C HIS A 97 40.90 -5.21 12.28
N SER A 98 40.17 -6.01 11.48
CA SER A 98 40.75 -6.87 10.42
C SER A 98 39.66 -7.70 9.70
N ASP A 99 39.60 -7.53 8.37
CA ASP A 99 39.19 -8.37 7.24
C ASP A 99 38.09 -9.47 7.31
N GLU A 100 37.17 -9.33 6.35
CA GLU A 100 36.33 -10.28 5.58
C GLU A 100 35.75 -11.55 6.23
N ILE A 101 34.40 -11.59 6.33
CA ILE A 101 33.58 -12.67 5.73
C ILE A 101 32.30 -12.05 5.16
N LEU A 102 32.02 -12.34 3.88
CA LEU A 102 30.80 -11.98 3.16
C LEU A 102 29.54 -12.43 3.91
N ALA A 103 28.71 -11.47 4.31
CA ALA A 103 27.28 -11.66 4.40
C ALA A 103 26.63 -10.57 3.54
N SER A 104 26.34 -10.93 2.29
CA SER A 104 25.54 -10.12 1.37
C SER A 104 24.18 -9.85 2.01
N THR A 105 24.07 -8.71 2.67
CA THR A 105 22.78 -8.16 3.05
C THR A 105 22.20 -7.61 1.76
N GLU A 106 21.19 -8.28 1.20
CA GLU A 106 20.41 -7.72 0.08
C GLU A 106 19.78 -6.41 0.53
N LYS A 107 20.49 -5.31 0.29
CA LYS A 107 19.86 -4.00 0.21
C LYS A 107 18.87 -4.10 -0.94
N ASN A 108 17.58 -4.17 -0.62
CA ASN A 108 16.51 -3.85 -1.57
C ASN A 108 16.71 -2.38 -1.96
N GLN A 109 17.58 -2.16 -2.94
CA GLN A 109 17.98 -0.86 -3.40
C GLN A 109 16.85 -0.33 -4.27
N GLU A 110 16.21 0.77 -3.83
CA GLU A 110 15.24 1.46 -4.67
C GLU A 110 15.89 1.86 -5.99
N ILE A 111 15.26 1.49 -7.10
CA ILE A 111 15.76 1.77 -8.45
C ILE A 111 14.94 2.92 -9.01
N THR A 112 15.59 4.03 -9.33
CA THR A 112 14.99 5.06 -10.20
C THR A 112 15.42 4.80 -11.63
N LYS A 113 14.48 4.45 -12.52
CA LYS A 113 14.77 4.14 -13.92
C LYS A 113 13.73 4.73 -14.86
N ASP A 114 14.19 5.14 -16.04
CA ASP A 114 13.30 5.40 -17.17
C ASP A 114 12.80 4.06 -17.75
N LEU A 115 11.51 3.79 -17.55
CA LEU A 115 10.88 2.56 -18.01
C LEU A 115 10.15 2.76 -19.35
N ARG A 116 10.27 3.91 -20.01
CA ARG A 116 9.65 4.12 -21.33
C ARG A 116 10.10 3.04 -22.31
N GLY A 117 9.15 2.47 -23.04
CA GLY A 117 9.38 1.34 -23.94
C GLY A 117 9.45 -0.03 -23.27
N ASN A 118 9.53 -0.10 -21.93
CA ASN A 118 9.56 -1.34 -21.16
C ASN A 118 8.24 -1.57 -20.41
N ALA A 119 8.03 -2.79 -19.93
CA ALA A 119 6.91 -3.20 -19.08
C ALA A 119 7.39 -4.07 -17.91
N PHE A 120 6.69 -3.97 -16.77
CA PHE A 120 6.77 -5.02 -15.76
C PHE A 120 5.98 -6.23 -16.26
N PHE A 121 6.56 -7.43 -16.16
CA PHE A 121 5.95 -8.69 -16.56
C PHE A 121 5.89 -9.65 -15.38
N PHE A 122 4.67 -10.06 -15.06
CA PHE A 122 4.30 -11.04 -14.04
C PHE A 122 3.92 -12.34 -14.77
N PRO A 123 4.82 -13.35 -14.79
CA PRO A 123 4.72 -14.48 -15.71
C PRO A 123 3.67 -15.51 -15.33
N GLY A 124 3.22 -15.55 -14.08
CA GLY A 124 2.28 -16.53 -13.58
C GLY A 124 1.75 -16.15 -12.21
N GLU A 125 0.82 -16.97 -11.72
CA GLU A 125 0.22 -16.82 -10.40
C GLU A 125 1.28 -16.97 -9.30
N SER A 126 1.29 -16.06 -8.33
CA SER A 126 2.19 -16.13 -7.16
C SER A 126 1.69 -15.24 -6.04
N ASP A 127 2.10 -15.53 -4.81
CA ASP A 127 1.90 -14.72 -3.60
C ASP A 127 3.15 -13.91 -3.22
N ASN A 128 4.16 -13.83 -4.11
CA ASN A 128 5.46 -13.24 -3.78
C ASN A 128 6.06 -12.34 -4.87
N SER A 129 5.44 -12.27 -6.06
CA SER A 129 5.90 -11.40 -7.15
C SER A 129 5.20 -10.05 -7.07
N VAL A 130 5.93 -9.01 -6.68
CA VAL A 130 5.39 -7.68 -6.38
C VAL A 130 6.38 -6.58 -6.79
N VAL A 131 5.84 -5.44 -7.20
CA VAL A 131 6.60 -4.21 -7.39
C VAL A 131 6.13 -3.15 -6.41
N TYR A 132 7.00 -2.77 -5.49
CA TYR A 132 6.78 -1.64 -4.59
C TYR A 132 7.09 -0.33 -5.31
N LEU A 133 6.18 0.62 -5.25
CA LEU A 133 6.28 1.91 -5.92
C LEU A 133 6.53 3.01 -4.88
N SER A 134 7.58 3.81 -5.10
CA SER A 134 7.93 4.92 -4.21
C SER A 134 7.41 6.23 -4.83
N PRO A 135 6.40 6.87 -4.23
CA PRO A 135 5.78 8.06 -4.81
C PRO A 135 6.72 9.26 -4.65
N GLN A 136 6.78 10.11 -5.68
CA GLN A 136 7.61 11.33 -5.68
C GLN A 136 7.08 12.40 -4.72
N GLN A 137 5.81 12.32 -4.34
CA GLN A 137 5.18 13.18 -3.34
C GLN A 137 4.27 12.33 -2.44
N PRO A 138 4.02 12.74 -1.19
CA PRO A 138 3.11 12.00 -0.32
C PRO A 138 1.73 11.80 -0.94
N MET A 139 1.16 10.60 -0.80
CA MET A 139 -0.18 10.20 -1.26
C MET A 139 -1.29 10.83 -0.39
N ASN A 140 -1.20 12.14 -0.11
CA ASN A 140 -2.16 12.93 0.63
C ASN A 140 -3.12 13.68 -0.32
N LEU A 141 -4.10 12.98 -0.90
CA LEU A 141 -4.76 13.44 -2.13
C LEU A 141 -6.23 13.82 -1.91
N LYS A 142 -6.61 15.03 -2.34
CA LYS A 142 -8.03 15.45 -2.48
C LYS A 142 -8.56 15.30 -3.91
N ALA A 143 -7.69 14.94 -4.84
CA ALA A 143 -8.02 14.55 -6.20
C ALA A 143 -6.85 13.75 -6.76
N PHE A 144 -7.12 12.88 -7.73
CA PHE A 144 -6.04 12.22 -8.47
C PHE A 144 -6.46 11.83 -9.87
N THR A 145 -5.45 11.56 -10.69
CA THR A 145 -5.57 10.78 -11.92
C THR A 145 -4.57 9.65 -11.84
N LEU A 146 -4.97 8.41 -12.10
CA LEU A 146 -4.11 7.23 -12.20
C LEU A 146 -4.31 6.61 -13.58
N CYS A 147 -3.25 6.51 -14.36
CA CYS A 147 -3.25 5.91 -15.69
C CYS A 147 -2.25 4.75 -15.76
N MET A 148 -2.58 3.69 -16.50
CA MET A 148 -1.69 2.56 -16.77
C MET A 148 -2.15 1.80 -18.03
N ARG A 149 -1.22 1.09 -18.66
CA ARG A 149 -1.51 0.09 -19.69
C ARG A 149 -1.36 -1.32 -19.13
N LEU A 150 -2.34 -2.14 -19.43
CA LEU A 150 -2.50 -3.48 -18.90
C LEU A 150 -2.62 -4.49 -20.04
N SER A 151 -1.84 -5.55 -19.97
CA SER A 151 -1.98 -6.75 -20.79
C SER A 151 -2.23 -7.91 -19.84
N LEU A 152 -3.42 -8.48 -19.87
CA LEU A 152 -3.83 -9.50 -18.89
C LEU A 152 -3.74 -10.89 -19.50
N ASN A 153 -3.23 -11.84 -18.72
CA ASN A 153 -3.18 -13.25 -19.08
C ASN A 153 -3.85 -14.10 -18.00
N VAL A 154 -5.14 -13.82 -17.76
CA VAL A 154 -5.99 -14.49 -16.76
C VAL A 154 -7.29 -14.97 -17.39
N SER A 155 -7.91 -15.99 -16.80
CA SER A 155 -9.21 -16.51 -17.24
C SER A 155 -10.33 -15.47 -17.08
N GLU A 156 -11.47 -15.67 -17.77
CA GLU A 156 -12.55 -14.69 -17.80
C GLU A 156 -13.16 -14.42 -16.41
N ASN A 157 -13.23 -15.44 -15.54
CA ASN A 157 -13.92 -15.37 -14.25
C ASN A 157 -12.99 -15.15 -13.04
N ARG A 158 -11.70 -14.95 -13.27
CA ARG A 158 -10.73 -14.71 -12.19
C ARG A 158 -10.68 -13.22 -11.85
N GLU A 159 -10.77 -12.92 -10.56
CA GLU A 159 -10.49 -11.59 -10.03
C GLU A 159 -8.98 -11.31 -9.99
N THR A 160 -8.59 -10.06 -10.18
CA THR A 160 -7.17 -9.69 -10.12
C THR A 160 -7.00 -8.22 -9.77
N ILE A 161 -6.06 -7.97 -8.87
CA ILE A 161 -5.63 -6.62 -8.49
C ILE A 161 -4.86 -5.96 -9.63
N LEU A 162 -5.16 -4.69 -9.90
CA LEU A 162 -4.47 -3.87 -10.90
C LEU A 162 -3.50 -2.89 -10.24
N PHE A 163 -3.92 -2.32 -9.11
CA PHE A 163 -3.13 -1.38 -8.30
C PHE A 163 -3.65 -1.43 -6.88
N SER A 164 -2.73 -1.51 -5.91
CA SER A 164 -3.07 -1.51 -4.48
C SER A 164 -2.27 -0.43 -3.77
N TYR A 165 -2.96 0.45 -3.06
CA TYR A 165 -2.35 1.39 -2.12
C TYR A 165 -3.03 1.22 -0.76
N ARG A 166 -2.29 0.67 0.18
CA ARG A 166 -2.77 0.36 1.53
C ARG A 166 -2.10 1.26 2.54
N THR A 167 -2.89 1.79 3.46
CA THR A 167 -2.38 2.39 4.70
C THR A 167 -2.46 1.36 5.82
N GLN A 168 -1.95 1.69 7.01
CA GLN A 168 -1.91 0.76 8.14
C GLN A 168 -3.23 0.02 8.41
N TYR A 169 -4.38 0.66 8.12
CA TYR A 169 -5.70 0.13 8.49
C TYR A 169 -6.69 0.02 7.32
N PHE A 170 -6.34 0.52 6.14
CA PHE A 170 -7.30 0.67 5.05
C PHE A 170 -6.68 0.32 3.71
N ASP A 171 -7.45 -0.40 2.91
CA ASP A 171 -7.34 -0.41 1.45
C ASP A 171 -7.68 0.98 0.93
N GLU A 172 -6.69 1.86 1.01
CA GLU A 172 -6.87 3.30 0.85
C GLU A 172 -7.24 3.65 -0.58
N LEU A 173 -6.68 2.92 -1.56
CA LEU A 173 -7.00 3.04 -2.98
C LEU A 173 -6.64 1.73 -3.71
N ASN A 174 -7.64 0.91 -4.05
CA ASN A 174 -7.47 -0.31 -4.83
C ASN A 174 -8.24 -0.25 -6.15
N LEU A 175 -7.65 -0.82 -7.20
CA LEU A 175 -8.29 -1.02 -8.49
C LEU A 175 -8.23 -2.50 -8.85
N TRP A 176 -9.36 -3.07 -9.22
CA TRP A 176 -9.53 -4.50 -9.46
C TRP A 176 -10.19 -4.79 -10.81
N ILE A 177 -9.93 -5.98 -11.34
CA ILE A 177 -10.89 -6.69 -12.19
C ILE A 177 -11.61 -7.70 -11.31
N GLU A 178 -12.93 -7.59 -11.23
CA GLU A 178 -13.80 -8.49 -10.48
C GLU A 178 -13.99 -9.83 -11.21
N SER A 179 -14.45 -10.86 -10.50
CA SER A 179 -14.77 -12.17 -11.08
C SER A 179 -15.83 -12.12 -12.19
N ASN A 180 -16.71 -11.11 -12.18
CA ASN A 180 -17.68 -10.86 -13.26
C ASN A 180 -17.12 -9.99 -14.42
N GLY A 181 -15.82 -9.71 -14.41
CA GLY A 181 -15.09 -8.93 -15.41
C GLY A 181 -15.20 -7.42 -15.28
N LYS A 182 -16.06 -6.88 -14.39
CA LYS A 182 -16.15 -5.43 -14.14
C LYS A 182 -14.85 -4.90 -13.53
N ILE A 183 -14.63 -3.60 -13.68
CA ILE A 183 -13.52 -2.92 -13.01
C ILE A 183 -14.03 -2.37 -11.68
N GLY A 184 -13.52 -2.87 -10.56
CA GLY A 184 -13.81 -2.38 -9.22
C GLY A 184 -12.84 -1.26 -8.83
N PHE A 185 -13.37 -0.20 -8.22
CA PHE A 185 -12.58 0.88 -7.63
C PHE A 185 -13.01 1.09 -6.18
N TYR A 186 -12.05 0.96 -5.26
CA TYR A 186 -12.26 1.00 -3.82
C TYR A 186 -11.38 2.07 -3.18
N MET A 187 -11.94 2.78 -2.19
CA MET A 187 -11.22 3.70 -1.32
C MET A 187 -11.78 3.59 0.11
N SER A 188 -11.05 2.92 1.00
CA SER A 188 -11.35 2.77 2.43
C SER A 188 -12.76 2.23 2.73
N GLY A 189 -13.26 1.27 1.94
CA GLY A 189 -14.60 0.68 2.15
C GLY A 189 -15.22 0.15 0.86
N GLU A 190 -16.55 0.22 0.77
CA GLU A 190 -17.31 -0.25 -0.39
C GLU A 190 -16.86 0.42 -1.70
N GLY A 191 -16.81 -0.34 -2.79
CA GLY A 191 -16.34 0.12 -4.09
C GLY A 191 -17.43 0.57 -5.05
N VAL A 192 -17.01 1.15 -6.17
CA VAL A 192 -17.84 1.42 -7.35
C VAL A 192 -17.33 0.65 -8.56
N PHE A 193 -18.25 0.26 -9.44
CA PHE A 193 -17.96 -0.68 -10.50
C PHE A 193 -18.15 -0.06 -11.88
N PHE A 194 -17.21 -0.30 -12.78
CA PHE A 194 -17.26 0.15 -14.18
C PHE A 194 -17.39 -1.04 -15.14
N PRO A 195 -17.84 -0.78 -16.40
CA PRO A 195 -17.95 -1.82 -17.40
C PRO A 195 -16.62 -2.58 -17.64
N PRO A 196 -16.70 -3.87 -18.04
CA PRO A 196 -15.52 -4.70 -18.24
C PRO A 196 -14.52 -4.17 -19.25
N ILE A 197 -13.27 -4.61 -19.08
CA ILE A 197 -12.24 -4.51 -20.12
C ILE A 197 -12.37 -5.66 -21.13
N ASN A 198 -11.89 -5.44 -22.35
CA ASN A 198 -11.72 -6.54 -23.29
C ASN A 198 -10.37 -7.23 -23.00
N LYS A 199 -10.41 -8.39 -22.34
CA LYS A 199 -9.23 -9.21 -22.03
C LYS A 199 -8.51 -9.74 -23.27
N LYS A 200 -9.18 -9.79 -24.44
CA LYS A 200 -8.57 -10.21 -25.72
C LYS A 200 -7.69 -9.15 -26.36
N ASN A 201 -7.78 -7.89 -25.92
CA ASN A 201 -6.87 -6.86 -26.39
C ASN A 201 -5.48 -7.11 -25.81
N GLU A 202 -4.45 -7.06 -26.66
CA GLU A 202 -3.06 -7.14 -26.20
C GLU A 202 -2.74 -6.06 -25.16
N TRP A 203 -3.31 -4.86 -25.31
CA TRP A 203 -3.15 -3.75 -24.38
C TRP A 203 -4.47 -2.99 -24.16
N ASN A 204 -4.81 -2.77 -22.90
CA ASN A 204 -5.85 -1.84 -22.48
C ASN A 204 -5.21 -0.64 -21.77
N HIS A 205 -5.50 0.57 -22.23
CA HIS A 205 -5.09 1.81 -21.56
C HIS A 205 -6.23 2.29 -20.66
N LEU A 206 -6.00 2.22 -19.35
CA LEU A 206 -6.95 2.58 -18.31
C LEU A 206 -6.50 3.87 -17.64
N CYS A 207 -7.41 4.83 -17.49
CA CYS A 207 -7.22 5.96 -16.59
C CYS A 207 -8.43 6.13 -15.67
N LEU A 208 -8.18 6.30 -14.38
CA LEU A 208 -9.16 6.62 -13.36
C LEU A 208 -8.90 8.05 -12.86
N THR A 209 -9.94 8.89 -12.83
CA THR A 209 -9.88 10.21 -12.20
C THR A 209 -10.88 10.27 -11.05
N TRP A 210 -10.50 10.88 -9.94
CA TRP A 210 -11.38 11.13 -8.81
C TRP A 210 -11.10 12.50 -8.19
N GLU A 211 -12.14 13.17 -7.69
CA GLU A 211 -12.02 14.39 -6.89
C GLU A 211 -12.94 14.36 -5.66
N SER A 212 -12.44 14.89 -4.55
CA SER A 212 -13.07 14.79 -3.23
C SER A 212 -14.33 15.64 -3.08
N LYS A 213 -14.35 16.87 -3.60
CA LYS A 213 -15.37 17.88 -3.27
C LYS A 213 -16.78 17.40 -3.59
N TYR A 214 -16.98 16.81 -4.77
CA TYR A 214 -18.25 16.24 -5.19
C TYR A 214 -18.18 14.73 -5.44
N GLY A 215 -17.02 14.10 -5.23
CA GLY A 215 -16.84 12.67 -5.45
C GLY A 215 -16.88 12.29 -6.92
N ARG A 216 -16.61 13.24 -7.84
CA ARG A 216 -16.71 12.95 -9.27
C ARG A 216 -15.64 11.94 -9.67
N THR A 217 -16.10 10.78 -10.14
CA THR A 217 -15.25 9.64 -10.52
C THR A 217 -15.48 9.30 -11.98
N GLU A 218 -14.41 9.25 -12.76
CA GLU A 218 -14.47 8.87 -14.18
C GLU A 218 -13.43 7.83 -14.51
N LEU A 219 -13.86 6.79 -15.21
CA LEU A 219 -12.97 5.80 -15.82
C LEU A 219 -12.91 6.01 -17.33
N TRP A 220 -11.71 5.97 -17.87
CA TRP A 220 -11.40 6.05 -19.29
C TRP A 220 -10.74 4.75 -19.71
N LEU A 221 -11.32 4.08 -20.69
CA LEU A 221 -10.77 2.85 -21.25
C LEU A 221 -10.52 3.05 -22.74
N ASN A 222 -9.27 2.84 -23.17
CA ASN A 222 -8.84 2.95 -24.56
C ASN A 222 -9.29 4.29 -25.21
N GLY A 223 -9.09 5.39 -24.47
CA GLY A 223 -9.43 6.74 -24.90
C GLY A 223 -10.92 7.10 -24.84
N ARG A 224 -11.79 6.18 -24.40
CA ARG A 224 -13.24 6.37 -24.28
C ARG A 224 -13.67 6.48 -22.82
N ARG A 225 -14.36 7.57 -22.48
CA ARG A 225 -14.95 7.79 -21.15
C ARG A 225 -16.08 6.80 -20.90
N LYS A 226 -16.14 6.24 -19.70
CA LYS A 226 -17.26 5.44 -19.18
C LYS A 226 -18.29 6.35 -18.49
N PRO A 227 -19.50 5.86 -18.18
CA PRO A 227 -20.44 6.61 -17.35
C PRO A 227 -19.75 7.09 -16.07
N MET A 228 -19.94 8.38 -15.77
CA MET A 228 -19.36 9.02 -14.59
C MET A 228 -20.16 8.61 -13.37
N GLN A 229 -19.48 8.46 -12.24
CA GLN A 229 -20.08 8.06 -10.97
C GLN A 229 -19.75 9.10 -9.89
N VAL A 230 -20.54 9.11 -8.83
CA VAL A 230 -20.28 9.90 -7.62
C VAL A 230 -19.85 8.92 -6.54
N TYR A 231 -18.63 9.08 -6.04
CA TYR A 231 -18.04 8.13 -5.09
C TYR A 231 -17.16 8.83 -4.05
N ASN A 232 -17.31 8.36 -2.80
CA ASN A 232 -16.52 8.73 -1.64
C ASN A 232 -16.30 10.25 -1.47
N ARG A 233 -17.40 11.00 -1.46
CA ARG A 233 -17.39 12.47 -1.33
C ARG A 233 -16.72 12.90 -0.03
N ARG A 234 -15.92 13.97 -0.10
CA ARG A 234 -15.17 14.58 1.00
C ARG A 234 -14.08 13.69 1.60
N HIS A 235 -13.83 12.51 1.04
CA HIS A 235 -12.69 11.68 1.42
C HIS A 235 -11.37 12.38 1.12
N GLN A 236 -10.31 11.96 1.79
CA GLN A 236 -8.95 12.37 1.48
C GLN A 236 -8.10 11.11 1.51
N VAL A 237 -7.47 10.79 0.39
CA VAL A 237 -6.50 9.69 0.33
C VAL A 237 -5.41 10.00 1.34
N ARG A 238 -5.23 9.11 2.31
CA ARG A 238 -4.30 9.30 3.42
C ARG A 238 -2.87 8.97 2.97
N HIS A 239 -1.89 9.74 3.44
CA HIS A 239 -0.48 9.45 3.20
C HIS A 239 0.04 8.32 4.13
N GLY A 240 1.31 7.92 3.91
CA GLY A 240 2.01 6.98 4.79
C GLY A 240 1.71 5.51 4.52
N GLY A 241 0.99 5.21 3.44
CA GLY A 241 0.79 3.85 2.95
C GLY A 241 1.87 3.36 1.99
N ILE A 242 1.69 2.15 1.48
CA ILE A 242 2.55 1.49 0.49
C ILE A 242 1.74 1.25 -0.79
N ALA A 243 2.27 1.76 -1.91
CA ALA A 243 1.71 1.53 -3.23
C ALA A 243 2.43 0.36 -3.90
N ILE A 244 1.68 -0.60 -4.43
CA ILE A 244 2.22 -1.75 -5.14
C ILE A 244 1.42 -2.05 -6.41
N VAL A 245 2.05 -2.81 -7.30
CA VAL A 245 1.38 -3.57 -8.35
C VAL A 245 1.84 -5.03 -8.31
N GLY A 246 0.99 -5.94 -8.76
CA GLY A 246 1.27 -7.39 -8.74
C GLY A 246 0.44 -8.16 -7.72
N GLN A 247 0.16 -7.56 -6.56
CA GLN A 247 -0.52 -8.20 -5.44
C GLN A 247 -1.56 -7.27 -4.81
N ASP A 248 -2.54 -7.86 -4.14
CA ASP A 248 -3.41 -7.16 -3.20
C ASP A 248 -2.81 -7.25 -1.80
N GLN A 249 -3.05 -6.24 -0.98
CA GLN A 249 -2.47 -6.12 0.35
C GLN A 249 -3.54 -6.39 1.41
N ASP A 250 -3.52 -7.54 2.06
CA ASP A 250 -4.34 -7.75 3.26
C ASP A 250 -3.75 -7.02 4.48
N SER A 251 -2.45 -6.72 4.44
CA SER A 251 -1.71 -5.99 5.46
C SER A 251 -0.69 -5.05 4.82
N LEU A 252 -0.23 -4.04 5.55
CA LEU A 252 0.61 -2.98 4.97
C LEU A 252 1.91 -3.56 4.37
N GLY A 253 1.98 -3.66 3.04
CA GLY A 253 3.11 -4.19 2.29
C GLY A 253 3.24 -5.71 2.22
N GLU A 254 2.24 -6.46 2.70
CA GLU A 254 2.26 -7.93 2.82
C GLU A 254 0.84 -8.54 2.86
N GLY A 255 0.73 -9.84 3.16
CA GLY A 255 -0.55 -10.56 3.20
C GLY A 255 -1.11 -10.76 1.80
N PHE A 256 -0.33 -11.41 0.94
CA PHE A 256 -0.66 -11.59 -0.47
C PHE A 256 -1.34 -12.95 -0.68
N ASP A 257 -2.44 -12.97 -1.42
CA ASP A 257 -3.08 -14.20 -1.90
C ASP A 257 -2.76 -14.42 -3.38
N ALA A 258 -2.15 -15.57 -3.69
CA ALA A 258 -1.79 -15.94 -5.05
C ALA A 258 -2.99 -15.88 -6.01
N SER A 259 -4.21 -16.25 -5.56
CA SER A 259 -5.43 -16.26 -6.38
C SER A 259 -5.90 -14.88 -6.82
N GLN A 260 -5.43 -13.81 -6.16
CA GLN A 260 -5.75 -12.41 -6.46
C GLN A 260 -4.65 -11.70 -7.26
N SER A 261 -3.48 -12.32 -7.37
CA SER A 261 -2.29 -11.75 -8.02
C SER A 261 -2.54 -11.33 -9.47
N TYR A 262 -1.75 -10.37 -9.95
CA TYR A 262 -1.75 -9.93 -11.34
C TYR A 262 -0.89 -10.85 -12.20
N ILE A 263 -1.43 -11.29 -13.34
CA ILE A 263 -0.72 -12.10 -14.33
C ILE A 263 -0.79 -11.40 -15.68
N GLY A 264 0.38 -11.05 -16.22
CA GLY A 264 0.50 -10.29 -17.46
C GLY A 264 1.50 -9.14 -17.38
N LYS A 265 1.27 -8.06 -18.13
CA LYS A 265 2.20 -6.94 -18.25
C LYS A 265 1.58 -5.59 -17.88
N ILE A 266 2.31 -4.80 -17.11
CA ILE A 266 1.94 -3.42 -16.74
C ILE A 266 2.99 -2.46 -17.30
N LYS A 267 2.54 -1.39 -17.96
CA LYS A 267 3.42 -0.28 -18.38
C LYS A 267 2.73 1.06 -18.33
N ASP A 268 3.51 2.12 -18.56
CA ASP A 268 3.03 3.50 -18.62
C ASP A 268 2.22 3.92 -17.37
N LEU A 269 2.57 3.39 -16.19
CA LEU A 269 1.93 3.77 -14.93
C LEU A 269 2.32 5.21 -14.58
N ASN A 270 1.33 6.09 -14.56
CA ASN A 270 1.49 7.49 -14.22
C ASN A 270 0.38 7.94 -13.27
N MET A 271 0.72 8.76 -12.29
CA MET A 271 -0.25 9.29 -11.33
C MET A 271 -0.01 10.77 -11.04
N TRP A 272 -1.11 11.50 -10.89
CA TRP A 272 -1.14 12.92 -10.56
C TRP A 272 -2.01 13.16 -9.34
N ASN A 273 -1.67 14.18 -8.54
CA ASN A 273 -2.49 14.66 -7.40
C ASN A 273 -3.65 15.60 -7.81
N ARG A 274 -4.11 15.49 -9.05
CA ARG A 274 -5.17 16.32 -9.64
C ARG A 274 -5.91 15.56 -10.73
N VAL A 275 -7.09 16.04 -11.09
CA VAL A 275 -7.77 15.63 -12.32
C VAL A 275 -7.08 16.33 -13.50
N ILE A 276 -6.48 15.56 -14.40
CA ILE A 276 -5.84 16.11 -15.61
C ILE A 276 -6.88 16.40 -16.71
N SER A 277 -6.53 17.26 -17.67
CA SER A 277 -7.48 17.67 -18.72
C SER A 277 -7.82 16.53 -19.69
N LEU A 278 -8.99 16.64 -20.33
CA LEU A 278 -9.39 15.75 -21.42
C LEU A 278 -8.35 15.67 -22.56
N LYS A 279 -7.69 16.79 -22.87
CA LYS A 279 -6.61 16.83 -23.86
C LYS A 279 -5.45 15.94 -23.41
N ALA A 280 -5.05 16.03 -22.16
CA ALA A 280 -3.98 15.20 -21.59
C ALA A 280 -4.33 13.71 -21.55
N LEU A 281 -5.55 13.34 -21.14
CA LEU A 281 -6.02 11.94 -21.16
C LEU A 281 -5.97 11.33 -22.57
N ARG A 282 -6.41 12.09 -23.58
CA ARG A 282 -6.36 11.65 -24.99
C ARG A 282 -4.94 11.57 -25.53
N ALA A 283 -4.08 12.50 -25.12
CA ALA A 283 -2.65 12.52 -25.48
C ALA A 283 -1.94 11.27 -24.92
N GLY A 284 -2.15 10.95 -23.64
CA GLY A 284 -1.67 9.73 -22.99
C GLY A 284 -2.10 8.45 -23.71
N PHE A 285 -3.39 8.32 -24.05
CA PHE A 285 -3.89 7.16 -24.80
C PHE A 285 -3.19 6.98 -26.16
N ARG A 286 -2.90 8.08 -26.86
CA ARG A 286 -2.23 8.06 -28.17
C ARG A 286 -0.71 7.93 -28.07
N ASN A 287 -0.16 7.90 -26.85
CA ASN A 287 1.27 7.97 -26.59
C ASN A 287 1.95 9.18 -27.26
N LYS A 288 1.27 10.32 -27.26
CA LYS A 288 1.76 11.60 -27.80
C LYS A 288 1.78 12.63 -26.67
N ASP A 289 2.88 13.35 -26.49
CA ASP A 289 3.01 14.41 -25.48
C ASP A 289 2.50 13.99 -24.09
N VAL A 290 2.87 12.78 -23.67
CA VAL A 290 2.43 12.22 -22.39
C VAL A 290 2.93 13.12 -21.28
N GLN A 291 2.00 13.74 -20.54
CA GLN A 291 2.37 14.57 -19.40
C GLN A 291 3.02 13.70 -18.34
N LYS A 292 4.03 14.23 -17.64
CA LYS A 292 4.66 13.55 -16.51
C LYS A 292 3.73 13.56 -15.30
N GLY A 293 3.58 12.41 -14.65
CA GLY A 293 2.94 12.33 -13.34
C GLY A 293 3.80 12.98 -12.26
N ASN A 294 3.17 13.59 -11.25
CA ASN A 294 3.88 14.17 -10.11
C ASN A 294 3.80 13.32 -8.84
N ILE A 295 3.08 12.20 -8.91
CA ILE A 295 3.06 11.16 -7.86
C ILE A 295 3.88 9.96 -8.36
N PHE A 296 3.54 9.45 -9.54
CA PHE A 296 4.30 8.42 -10.25
C PHE A 296 4.52 8.88 -11.69
N ASP A 297 5.76 8.83 -12.18
CA ASP A 297 6.13 9.07 -13.58
C ASP A 297 6.84 7.82 -14.11
N TRP A 298 6.28 7.16 -15.13
CA TRP A 298 6.90 5.97 -15.72
C TRP A 298 8.29 6.24 -16.29
N GLY A 299 8.53 7.47 -16.76
CA GLY A 299 9.84 7.89 -17.30
C GLY A 299 10.91 8.15 -16.24
N SER A 300 10.55 8.12 -14.96
CA SER A 300 11.47 8.29 -13.84
C SER A 300 10.90 7.64 -12.58
N LEU A 301 10.46 6.38 -12.71
CA LEU A 301 9.77 5.67 -11.64
C LEU A 301 10.81 5.17 -10.64
N THR A 302 10.55 5.40 -9.35
CA THR A 302 11.31 4.77 -8.26
C THR A 302 10.54 3.55 -7.77
N TYR A 303 11.17 2.37 -7.79
CA TYR A 303 10.52 1.12 -7.42
C TYR A 303 11.51 0.08 -6.87
N THR A 304 10.96 -0.95 -6.22
CA THR A 304 11.66 -2.17 -5.83
C THR A 304 10.90 -3.39 -6.32
N ILE A 305 11.59 -4.34 -6.94
CA ILE A 305 11.01 -5.63 -7.36
C ILE A 305 11.31 -6.68 -6.29
N LYS A 306 10.31 -7.49 -5.93
CA LYS A 306 10.49 -8.76 -5.22
C LYS A 306 9.81 -9.90 -5.97
N GLY A 307 10.35 -11.10 -5.84
CA GLY A 307 9.85 -12.29 -6.51
C GLY A 307 10.12 -12.29 -8.01
N ASN A 308 9.30 -13.02 -8.78
CA ASN A 308 9.53 -13.27 -10.20
C ASN A 308 8.84 -12.20 -11.07
N VAL A 309 9.33 -10.96 -11.02
CA VAL A 309 8.91 -9.88 -11.92
C VAL A 309 10.05 -9.53 -12.87
N LYS A 310 9.76 -9.47 -14.17
CA LYS A 310 10.75 -9.12 -15.21
C LYS A 310 10.45 -7.75 -15.79
N ILE A 311 11.49 -7.07 -16.26
CA ILE A 311 11.34 -5.89 -17.11
C ILE A 311 11.56 -6.36 -18.54
N VAL A 312 10.57 -6.17 -19.41
CA VAL A 312 10.53 -6.66 -20.81
C VAL A 312 10.14 -5.59 -21.80
#